data_AF-A0A941XPA3-F1
#
_entry.id   AF-A0A941XPA3-F1
#
_cell.length_a   1.000
_cell.length_b   1.000
_cell.length_c   1.000
_cell.angle_alpha   90.00
_cell.angle_beta   90.00
_cell.angle_gamma   90.00
#
_symmetry.space_group_name_H-M   'P 1'
#
loop_
_entity.id
_entity.type
_entity.pdbx_description
1 polymer ?
#
loop_
_entity_poly.entity_id
_entity_poly.type
_entity_poly.pdbx_seq_one_letter_code
_entity_poly.pdbx_strand_id
1 'polypeptide(L)'
;MFTLETLILFIVLAIAAAATLSVQKRQGVPMPRLLCIGLFFLALFGAYLLKRSNTMPTVSAPIPLYKLFAIDEYGYKGVFNDLLAYALPFLAAGIFLAPAFPKCGLFSALFTGVLSAVFLNLYPLFNDAPFIADEYLFAGLGCMAGYSIYALLAALLKRFRFPERFGLARPSKRANFAAFLYVAVLYFGIAFVMILDHGKTYAPIQFFESETPLPKAMTLDCTLDASGAKVKLYGPSTQTIYERAYAIALALGIEAPFAVNDSVYTAETETARLTITESGSWIYDLLSEPAAGRLPTEVDAIRAVFDLFERKTLLTVSLDSVTDVVPRHDASNSPVGYDIYLSTAIDGKPIIGSSTLVVSVRADSTITKIRRYDGDVISIAEKQIISQQRAYEKLQSGDCAYTLFTPAVSATIDNCYLAYMANSSQGYYLPVWVFSCTATLEDGTTAAFDIYVEAMR
;
A
#
# COMPACT_ATOMS: atom_id res chain seq x y z
N MET A 1 10.75 -27.49 -15.73
CA MET A 1 11.79 -27.81 -16.73
C MET A 1 13.15 -27.54 -16.08
N PHE A 2 14.02 -28.54 -15.90
CA PHE A 2 15.32 -28.35 -15.23
C PHE A 2 16.25 -27.55 -16.15
N THR A 3 16.71 -26.37 -15.72
CA THR A 3 17.72 -25.62 -16.48
C THR A 3 19.12 -26.18 -16.24
N LEU A 4 20.03 -25.90 -17.17
CA LEU A 4 21.44 -26.29 -17.09
C LEU A 4 22.07 -25.93 -15.74
N GLU A 5 21.78 -24.74 -15.23
CA GLU A 5 22.23 -24.26 -13.91
C GLU A 5 21.78 -25.15 -12.76
N THR A 6 20.52 -25.60 -12.78
CA THR A 6 19.98 -26.47 -11.72
C THR A 6 20.65 -27.84 -11.75
N LEU A 7 20.97 -28.34 -12.95
CA LEU A 7 21.70 -29.58 -13.13
C LEU A 7 23.14 -29.45 -12.59
N ILE A 8 23.84 -28.35 -12.91
CA ILE A 8 25.20 -28.09 -12.42
C ILE A 8 25.20 -28.03 -10.89
N LEU A 9 24.31 -27.25 -10.28
CA LEU A 9 24.24 -27.11 -8.83
C LEU A 9 23.91 -28.44 -8.13
N PHE A 10 23.01 -29.24 -8.72
CA PHE A 10 22.71 -30.59 -8.24
C PHE A 10 23.95 -31.48 -8.25
N ILE A 11 24.71 -31.48 -9.36
CA ILE A 11 25.94 -32.27 -9.49
C ILE A 11 26.97 -31.83 -8.43
N VAL A 12 27.16 -30.53 -8.24
CA VAL A 12 28.12 -30.01 -7.26
C VAL A 12 27.73 -30.40 -5.83
N LEU A 13 26.46 -30.28 -5.46
CA LEU A 13 25.97 -30.73 -4.15
C LEU A 13 26.05 -32.25 -3.99
N ALA A 14 25.80 -33.03 -5.05
CA ALA A 14 25.93 -34.48 -5.03
C ALA A 14 27.38 -34.93 -4.84
N ILE A 15 28.34 -34.27 -5.49
CA ILE A 15 29.79 -34.51 -5.30
C ILE A 15 30.20 -34.14 -3.88
N ALA A 16 29.78 -32.98 -3.37
CA ALA A 16 30.06 -32.56 -2.00
C ALA A 16 29.48 -33.54 -0.97
N ALA A 17 28.24 -34.01 -1.19
CA ALA A 17 27.61 -35.03 -0.37
C ALA A 17 28.39 -36.35 -0.41
N ALA A 18 28.74 -36.86 -1.60
CA ALA A 18 29.49 -38.09 -1.77
C ALA A 18 30.88 -38.04 -1.12
N ALA A 19 31.59 -36.92 -1.26
CA ALA A 19 32.88 -36.69 -0.63
C ALA A 19 32.74 -36.69 0.91
N THR A 20 31.78 -35.94 1.44
CA THR A 20 31.53 -35.85 2.89
C THR A 20 31.12 -37.19 3.47
N LEU A 21 30.21 -37.91 2.81
CA LEU A 21 29.79 -39.26 3.20
C LEU A 21 30.97 -40.24 3.19
N SER A 22 31.83 -40.18 2.18
CA SER A 22 33.01 -41.03 2.07
C SER A 22 34.01 -40.79 3.20
N VAL A 23 34.29 -39.52 3.53
CA VAL A 23 35.18 -39.14 4.63
C VAL A 23 34.60 -39.60 5.97
N GLN A 24 33.31 -39.34 6.22
CA GLN A 24 32.66 -39.71 7.49
C GLN A 24 32.53 -41.24 7.64
N LYS A 25 32.28 -41.97 6.55
CA LYS A 25 32.29 -43.44 6.54
C LYS A 25 33.67 -44.00 6.89
N ARG A 26 34.76 -43.42 6.34
CA ARG A 26 36.14 -43.80 6.71
C ARG A 26 36.46 -43.52 8.18
N GLN A 27 35.83 -42.51 8.78
CA GLN A 27 35.96 -42.18 10.20
C GLN A 27 35.09 -43.06 11.12
N GLY A 28 34.41 -44.09 10.59
CA GLY A 28 33.62 -45.03 11.38
C GLY A 28 32.29 -44.46 11.90
N VAL A 29 31.75 -43.43 11.24
CA VAL A 29 30.51 -42.78 11.66
C VAL A 29 29.30 -43.71 11.44
N PRO A 30 28.36 -43.79 12.41
CA PRO A 30 27.22 -44.70 12.32
C PRO A 30 26.25 -44.36 11.18
N MET A 31 25.57 -45.38 10.65
CA MET A 31 24.68 -45.27 9.48
C MET A 31 23.58 -44.20 9.61
N PRO A 32 22.87 -44.05 10.75
CA PRO A 32 21.84 -43.00 10.90
C PRO A 32 22.40 -41.59 10.70
N ARG A 33 23.64 -41.36 11.13
CA ARG A 33 24.30 -40.07 10.95
C ARG A 33 24.72 -39.83 9.49
N LEU A 34 25.15 -40.87 8.77
CA LEU A 34 25.37 -40.79 7.33
C LEU A 34 24.07 -40.46 6.58
N LEU A 35 22.93 -41.05 6.98
CA LEU A 35 21.62 -40.71 6.43
C LEU A 35 21.27 -39.22 6.66
N CYS A 36 21.49 -38.70 7.88
CA CYS A 36 21.27 -37.27 8.15
C CYS A 36 22.17 -36.36 7.32
N ILE A 37 23.42 -36.75 7.03
CA ILE A 37 24.31 -36.00 6.14
C ILE A 37 23.72 -35.98 4.72
N GLY A 38 23.27 -37.12 4.19
CA GLY A 38 22.62 -37.17 2.88
C GLY A 38 21.36 -36.31 2.81
N LEU A 39 20.49 -36.40 3.82
CA LEU A 39 19.27 -35.60 3.93
C LEU A 39 19.55 -34.11 4.10
N PHE A 40 20.65 -33.73 4.77
CA PHE A 40 21.08 -32.34 4.87
C PHE A 40 21.41 -31.74 3.49
N PHE A 41 22.22 -32.42 2.67
CA PHE A 41 22.54 -31.95 1.31
C PHE A 41 21.31 -31.95 0.40
N LEU A 42 20.44 -32.97 0.53
CA LEU A 42 19.16 -33.00 -0.18
C LEU A 42 18.27 -31.81 0.21
N ALA A 43 18.21 -31.46 1.49
CA ALA A 43 17.45 -30.32 1.99
C ALA A 43 18.00 -28.99 1.49
N LEU A 44 19.33 -28.83 1.37
CA LEU A 44 19.93 -27.64 0.74
C LEU A 44 19.56 -27.52 -0.74
N PHE A 45 19.55 -28.63 -1.48
CA PHE A 45 19.08 -28.62 -2.86
C PHE A 45 17.58 -28.29 -2.95
N GLY A 46 16.76 -28.86 -2.06
CA GLY A 46 15.35 -28.52 -1.94
C GLY A 46 15.13 -27.03 -1.63
N ALA A 47 15.95 -26.45 -0.76
CA ALA A 47 15.91 -25.02 -0.43
C ALA A 47 16.16 -24.15 -1.67
N TYR A 48 17.13 -24.52 -2.50
CA TYR A 48 17.39 -23.85 -3.78
C TYR A 48 16.20 -23.94 -4.74
N LEU A 49 15.58 -25.12 -4.88
CA LEU A 49 14.43 -25.30 -5.76
C LEU A 49 13.22 -24.45 -5.31
N LEU A 50 12.93 -24.44 -4.01
CA LEU A 50 11.86 -23.62 -3.44
C LEU A 50 12.15 -22.13 -3.58
N LYS A 51 13.41 -21.73 -3.44
CA LYS A 51 13.80 -20.34 -3.67
C LYS A 51 13.56 -19.93 -5.13
N ARG A 52 13.88 -20.81 -6.08
CA ARG A 52 13.76 -20.51 -7.51
C ARG A 52 12.32 -20.28 -7.99
N SER A 53 11.33 -20.82 -7.27
CA SER A 53 9.92 -20.53 -7.54
C SER A 53 9.46 -19.16 -7.05
N ASN A 54 10.26 -18.46 -6.25
CA ASN A 54 9.93 -17.11 -5.80
C ASN A 54 10.26 -16.09 -6.89
N THR A 55 9.47 -15.03 -6.97
CA THR A 55 9.73 -13.91 -7.87
C THR A 55 11.06 -13.25 -7.50
N MET A 56 11.93 -13.08 -8.50
CA MET A 56 13.20 -12.35 -8.30
C MET A 56 12.89 -10.88 -8.01
N PRO A 57 13.44 -10.32 -6.93
CA PRO A 57 13.30 -8.89 -6.66
C PRO A 57 14.03 -8.07 -7.73
N THR A 58 13.56 -6.85 -7.99
CA THR A 58 14.05 -5.99 -9.07
C THR A 58 15.20 -5.07 -8.66
N VAL A 59 15.44 -4.89 -7.36
CA VAL A 59 16.43 -3.94 -6.81
C VAL A 59 17.30 -4.61 -5.76
N SER A 60 18.60 -4.28 -5.75
CA SER A 60 19.54 -4.75 -4.73
C SER A 60 19.30 -4.05 -3.38
N ALA A 61 19.26 -4.81 -2.29
CA ALA A 61 19.10 -4.32 -0.92
C ALA A 61 20.24 -4.86 -0.04
N PRO A 62 21.38 -4.14 0.06
CA PRO A 62 22.57 -4.64 0.76
C PRO A 62 22.49 -4.53 2.29
N ILE A 63 21.50 -3.82 2.83
CA ILE A 63 21.31 -3.63 4.28
C ILE A 63 20.41 -4.74 4.81
N PRO A 64 20.85 -5.56 5.78
CA PRO A 64 20.01 -6.60 6.37
C PRO A 64 18.89 -6.00 7.23
N LEU A 65 17.77 -6.72 7.30
CA LEU A 65 16.54 -6.35 7.98
C LEU A 65 15.93 -5.04 7.45
N TYR A 66 16.19 -4.67 6.19
CA TYR A 66 15.72 -3.39 5.65
C TYR A 66 14.19 -3.26 5.70
N LYS A 67 13.45 -4.36 5.45
CA LYS A 67 11.97 -4.34 5.59
C LYS A 67 11.50 -4.25 7.04
N LEU A 68 12.33 -4.66 7.99
CA LEU A 68 12.04 -4.49 9.42
C LEU A 68 12.29 -3.05 9.86
N PHE A 69 13.35 -2.42 9.35
CA PHE A 69 13.65 -1.00 9.62
C PHE A 69 12.72 -0.04 8.89
N ALA A 70 12.22 -0.46 7.72
CA ALA A 70 11.16 0.20 6.96
C ALA A 70 9.84 -0.57 7.09
N ILE A 71 9.52 -1.09 8.29
CA ILE A 71 8.24 -1.79 8.52
C ILE A 71 7.04 -0.87 8.23
N ASP A 72 7.32 0.43 8.32
CA ASP A 72 6.43 1.51 7.96
C ASP A 72 6.13 1.63 6.45
N GLU A 73 6.87 0.90 5.62
CA GLU A 73 6.72 0.89 4.17
C GLU A 73 6.31 -0.50 3.66
N TYR A 74 6.88 -1.57 4.21
CA TYR A 74 6.65 -2.94 3.74
C TYR A 74 5.55 -3.70 4.49
N GLY A 75 5.19 -3.24 5.69
CA GLY A 75 4.23 -3.90 6.57
C GLY A 75 4.65 -5.30 7.04
N TYR A 76 3.90 -5.85 7.99
CA TYR A 76 4.19 -7.16 8.56
C TYR A 76 4.06 -8.30 7.55
N LYS A 77 3.13 -8.19 6.60
CA LYS A 77 2.96 -9.17 5.51
C LYS A 77 4.20 -9.23 4.62
N GLY A 78 4.83 -8.09 4.33
CA GLY A 78 6.08 -8.04 3.57
C GLY A 78 7.23 -8.76 4.29
N VAL A 79 7.39 -8.51 5.59
CA VAL A 79 8.39 -9.21 6.43
C VAL A 79 8.08 -10.71 6.54
N PHE A 80 6.81 -11.08 6.69
CA PHE A 80 6.39 -12.47 6.77
C PHE A 80 6.60 -13.22 5.46
N ASN A 81 6.33 -12.58 4.32
CA ASN A 81 6.61 -13.15 3.00
C ASN A 81 8.10 -13.42 2.82
N ASP A 82 8.99 -12.54 3.29
CA ASP A 82 10.43 -12.77 3.24
C ASP A 82 10.88 -13.91 4.16
N LEU A 83 10.29 -14.03 5.35
CA LEU A 83 10.50 -15.18 6.22
C LEU A 83 10.08 -16.50 5.55
N LEU A 84 8.92 -16.52 4.88
CA LEU A 84 8.47 -17.69 4.13
C LEU A 84 9.33 -17.97 2.90
N ALA A 85 9.75 -16.94 2.19
CA ALA A 85 10.52 -17.06 0.95
C ALA A 85 11.98 -17.46 1.19
N TYR A 86 12.58 -16.95 2.27
CA TYR A 86 14.03 -17.05 2.50
C TYR A 86 14.42 -17.88 3.73
N ALA A 87 13.64 -17.86 4.81
CA ALA A 87 13.95 -18.67 6.01
C ALA A 87 13.39 -20.08 5.94
N LEU A 88 12.11 -20.23 5.58
CA LEU A 88 11.41 -21.53 5.56
C LEU A 88 12.14 -22.59 4.72
N PRO A 89 12.69 -22.30 3.52
CA PRO A 89 13.36 -23.31 2.70
C PRO A 89 14.57 -23.95 3.40
N PHE A 90 15.26 -23.21 4.28
CA PHE A 90 16.45 -23.69 4.98
C PHE A 90 16.14 -24.38 6.32
N LEU A 91 14.88 -24.40 6.75
CA LEU A 91 14.46 -25.01 8.01
C LEU A 91 14.77 -26.53 8.03
N ALA A 92 14.48 -27.23 6.94
CA ALA A 92 14.77 -28.67 6.84
C ALA A 92 16.27 -28.96 6.94
N ALA A 93 17.12 -28.15 6.30
CA ALA A 93 18.58 -28.28 6.42
C ALA A 93 19.03 -28.09 7.87
N GLY A 94 18.46 -27.11 8.58
CA GLY A 94 18.71 -26.90 10.01
C GLY A 94 18.36 -28.10 10.89
N ILE A 95 17.22 -28.77 10.63
CA ILE A 95 16.81 -29.98 11.38
C ILE A 95 17.83 -31.09 11.24
N PHE A 96 18.34 -31.33 10.03
CA PHE A 96 19.30 -32.41 9.77
C PHE A 96 20.74 -32.04 10.16
N LEU A 97 21.06 -30.75 10.25
CA LEU A 97 22.40 -30.28 10.61
C LEU A 97 22.83 -30.78 12.01
N ALA A 98 21.94 -30.67 13.00
CA ALA A 98 22.24 -31.06 14.37
C ALA A 98 22.64 -32.54 14.52
N PRO A 99 21.89 -33.53 13.99
CA PRO A 99 22.30 -34.94 14.03
C PRO A 99 23.43 -35.27 13.06
N ALA A 100 23.55 -34.59 11.91
CA ALA A 100 24.62 -34.81 10.93
C ALA A 100 25.98 -34.36 11.47
N PHE A 101 26.01 -33.22 12.16
CA PHE A 101 27.22 -32.57 12.68
C PHE A 101 27.02 -32.14 14.14
N PRO A 102 27.11 -33.07 15.11
CA PRO A 102 26.80 -32.80 16.51
C PRO A 102 27.76 -31.82 17.21
N LYS A 103 28.90 -31.51 16.59
CA LYS A 103 29.82 -30.46 17.06
C LYS A 103 29.33 -29.06 16.70
N CYS A 104 28.38 -28.95 15.77
CA CYS A 104 27.78 -27.68 15.39
C CYS A 104 26.80 -27.22 16.47
N GLY A 105 27.03 -26.02 17.01
CA GLY A 105 26.08 -25.29 17.85
C GLY A 105 25.11 -24.44 17.03
N LEU A 106 24.26 -23.70 17.74
CA LEU A 106 23.26 -22.83 17.13
C LEU A 106 23.86 -21.76 16.19
N PHE A 107 24.94 -21.10 16.60
CA PHE A 107 25.63 -20.11 15.75
C PHE A 107 26.26 -20.73 14.51
N SER A 108 26.76 -21.96 14.57
CA SER A 108 27.20 -22.62 13.35
C SER A 108 26.04 -22.96 12.42
N ALA A 109 24.82 -23.17 12.92
CA ALA A 109 23.65 -23.31 12.07
C ALA A 109 23.34 -22.02 11.30
N LEU A 110 23.47 -20.85 11.96
CA LEU A 110 23.38 -19.54 11.31
C LEU A 110 24.38 -19.43 10.15
N PHE A 111 25.67 -19.63 10.44
CA PHE A 111 26.72 -19.53 9.42
C PHE A 111 26.54 -20.54 8.30
N THR A 112 26.14 -21.78 8.60
CA THR A 112 25.87 -22.78 7.58
C THR A 112 24.73 -22.34 6.67
N GLY A 113 23.64 -21.78 7.20
CA GLY A 113 22.53 -21.26 6.39
C GLY A 113 22.98 -20.09 5.51
N VAL A 114 23.66 -19.10 6.08
CA VAL A 114 24.19 -17.93 5.34
C VAL A 114 25.14 -18.37 4.22
N LEU A 115 26.15 -19.19 4.55
CA LEU A 115 27.15 -19.65 3.57
C LEU A 115 26.53 -20.53 2.49
N SER A 116 25.56 -21.38 2.86
CA SER A 116 24.84 -22.18 1.88
C SER A 116 24.03 -21.28 0.95
N ALA A 117 23.31 -20.29 1.46
CA ALA A 117 22.58 -19.34 0.62
C ALA A 117 23.52 -18.55 -0.32
N VAL A 118 24.65 -18.05 0.18
CA VAL A 118 25.66 -17.39 -0.67
C VAL A 118 26.15 -18.34 -1.76
N PHE A 119 26.50 -19.57 -1.39
CA PHE A 119 26.98 -20.57 -2.33
C PHE A 119 25.96 -20.90 -3.43
N LEU A 120 24.70 -21.08 -3.05
CA LEU A 120 23.60 -21.37 -3.97
C LEU A 120 23.28 -20.20 -4.91
N ASN A 121 23.71 -18.97 -4.57
CA ASN A 121 23.46 -17.76 -5.35
C ASN A 121 24.69 -17.18 -6.04
N LEU A 122 25.87 -17.79 -5.92
CA LEU A 122 27.09 -17.33 -6.59
C LEU A 122 26.85 -17.13 -8.09
N TYR A 123 26.28 -18.12 -8.76
CA TYR A 123 26.05 -18.06 -10.20
C TYR A 123 25.03 -16.98 -10.62
N PRO A 124 23.83 -16.87 -10.01
CA PRO A 124 22.94 -15.73 -10.25
C PRO A 124 23.60 -14.37 -10.02
N LEU A 125 24.37 -14.21 -8.94
CA LEU A 125 25.07 -12.95 -8.62
C LEU A 125 26.11 -12.57 -9.68
N PHE A 126 26.77 -13.55 -10.31
CA PHE A 126 27.67 -13.28 -11.44
C PHE A 126 26.95 -12.89 -12.74
N ASN A 127 25.65 -13.14 -12.84
CA ASN A 127 24.81 -12.78 -14.00
C ASN A 127 23.88 -11.61 -13.67
N ASP A 128 24.40 -10.61 -12.95
CA ASP A 128 23.71 -9.36 -12.61
C ASP A 128 22.40 -9.50 -11.80
N ALA A 129 22.17 -10.64 -11.14
CA ALA A 129 21.05 -10.76 -10.21
C ALA A 129 21.25 -9.85 -8.98
N PRO A 130 20.17 -9.22 -8.48
CA PRO A 130 20.29 -8.28 -7.37
C PRO A 130 20.69 -8.96 -6.06
N PHE A 131 21.56 -8.29 -5.30
CA PHE A 131 22.02 -8.76 -4.00
C PHE A 131 21.05 -8.32 -2.89
N ILE A 132 20.58 -9.25 -2.07
CA ILE A 132 19.60 -8.98 -1.01
C ILE A 132 20.12 -9.56 0.31
N ALA A 133 20.57 -8.68 1.21
CA ALA A 133 21.15 -9.10 2.49
C ALA A 133 20.18 -9.94 3.35
N ASP A 134 18.90 -9.58 3.34
CA ASP A 134 17.82 -10.29 4.05
C ASP A 134 17.72 -11.74 3.65
N GLU A 135 17.94 -12.06 2.37
CA GLU A 135 17.88 -13.42 1.86
C GLU A 135 18.89 -14.34 2.57
N TYR A 136 20.14 -13.89 2.68
CA TYR A 136 21.20 -14.67 3.30
C TYR A 136 21.03 -14.74 4.82
N LEU A 137 20.64 -13.61 5.45
CA LEU A 137 20.38 -13.57 6.88
C LEU A 137 19.21 -14.49 7.27
N PHE A 138 18.10 -14.41 6.53
CA PHE A 138 16.92 -15.24 6.77
C PHE A 138 17.18 -16.72 6.50
N ALA A 139 17.99 -17.07 5.49
CA ALA A 139 18.45 -18.45 5.31
C ALA A 139 19.21 -18.98 6.55
N GLY A 140 20.07 -18.14 7.13
CA GLY A 140 20.72 -18.42 8.41
C GLY A 140 19.73 -18.64 9.56
N LEU A 141 18.77 -17.72 9.72
CA LEU A 141 17.75 -17.79 10.77
C LEU A 141 16.82 -19.01 10.59
N GLY A 142 16.51 -19.38 9.36
CA GLY A 142 15.77 -20.60 9.02
C GLY A 142 16.52 -21.86 9.45
N CYS A 143 17.83 -21.91 9.18
CA CYS A 143 18.69 -23.02 9.59
C CYS A 143 18.81 -23.09 11.14
N MET A 144 18.90 -21.94 11.83
CA MET A 144 18.84 -21.88 13.31
C MET A 144 17.49 -22.36 13.86
N ALA A 145 16.38 -22.00 13.21
CA ALA A 145 15.04 -22.45 13.61
C ALA A 145 14.92 -23.97 13.49
N GLY A 146 15.36 -24.54 12.36
CA GLY A 146 15.42 -25.99 12.17
C GLY A 146 16.27 -26.71 13.21
N TYR A 147 17.46 -26.18 13.50
CA TYR A 147 18.34 -26.71 14.55
C TYR A 147 17.66 -26.69 15.92
N SER A 148 16.97 -25.59 16.23
CA SER A 148 16.27 -25.40 17.50
C SER A 148 15.11 -26.38 17.66
N ILE A 149 14.36 -26.63 16.58
CA ILE A 149 13.29 -27.64 16.54
C ILE A 149 13.85 -29.02 16.87
N TYR A 150 14.96 -29.44 16.25
CA TYR A 150 15.60 -30.71 16.57
C TYR A 150 16.04 -30.79 18.04
N ALA A 151 16.71 -29.74 18.54
CA ALA A 151 17.22 -29.70 19.91
C ALA A 151 16.09 -29.79 20.95
N LEU A 152 14.99 -29.06 20.74
CA LEU A 152 13.81 -29.09 21.59
C LEU A 152 13.08 -30.44 21.51
N LEU A 153 12.89 -31.01 20.31
CA LEU A 153 12.31 -32.35 20.15
C LEU A 153 13.15 -33.41 20.88
N ALA A 154 14.48 -33.35 20.75
CA ALA A 154 15.40 -34.24 21.44
C ALA A 154 15.33 -34.10 22.98
N ALA A 155 15.07 -32.87 23.48
CA ALA A 155 14.91 -32.59 24.90
C ALA A 155 13.53 -33.05 25.44
N LEU A 156 12.44 -32.73 24.73
CA LEU A 156 11.06 -33.07 25.10
C LEU A 156 10.84 -34.59 25.05
N LEU A 157 11.34 -35.25 24.01
CA LEU A 157 11.20 -36.70 23.82
C LEU A 157 12.32 -37.51 24.49
N LYS A 158 13.04 -36.92 25.45
CA LYS A 158 14.10 -37.61 26.20
C LYS A 158 13.57 -38.85 26.92
N ARG A 159 12.35 -38.78 27.46
CA ARG A 159 11.68 -39.91 28.15
C ARG A 159 11.47 -41.12 27.22
N PHE A 160 11.26 -40.89 25.93
CA PHE A 160 11.08 -41.91 24.91
C PHE A 160 12.40 -42.37 24.27
N ARG A 161 13.54 -41.89 24.79
CA ARG A 161 14.88 -42.13 24.23
C ARG A 161 14.98 -41.80 22.74
N PHE A 162 14.23 -40.81 22.25
CA PHE A 162 14.06 -40.51 20.83
C PHE A 162 15.39 -40.42 20.04
N PRO A 163 16.42 -39.66 20.47
CA PRO A 163 17.69 -39.64 19.75
C PRO A 163 18.42 -41.00 19.78
N GLU A 164 18.44 -41.68 20.92
CA GLU A 164 19.15 -42.95 21.11
C GLU A 164 18.51 -44.10 20.32
N ARG A 165 17.17 -44.11 20.26
CA ARG A 165 16.39 -45.14 19.55
C ARG A 165 16.64 -45.13 18.04
N PHE A 166 16.97 -43.95 17.49
CA PHE A 166 17.29 -43.78 16.07
C PHE A 166 18.81 -43.65 15.81
N GLY A 167 19.66 -43.83 16.83
CA GLY A 167 21.11 -43.68 16.69
C GLY A 167 21.56 -42.25 16.31
N LEU A 168 20.75 -41.24 16.65
CA LEU A 168 21.00 -39.84 16.38
C LEU A 168 21.76 -39.18 17.54
N ALA A 169 22.56 -38.17 17.22
CA ALA A 169 23.40 -37.50 18.20
C ALA A 169 22.58 -36.59 19.12
N ARG A 170 22.82 -36.68 20.44
CA ARG A 170 22.18 -35.79 21.40
C ARG A 170 22.78 -34.38 21.35
N PRO A 171 21.95 -33.33 21.24
CA PRO A 171 22.42 -31.97 21.44
C PRO A 171 22.90 -31.78 22.88
N SER A 172 23.91 -30.91 23.06
CA SER A 172 24.45 -30.59 24.38
C SER A 172 23.45 -29.77 25.21
N LYS A 173 23.60 -29.75 26.54
CA LYS A 173 22.77 -28.90 27.43
C LYS A 173 22.83 -27.41 27.02
N ARG A 174 24.02 -26.93 26.62
CA ARG A 174 24.22 -25.55 26.14
C ARG A 174 23.45 -25.30 24.84
N ALA A 175 23.47 -26.25 23.91
CA ALA A 175 22.72 -26.16 22.66
C ALA A 175 21.20 -26.14 22.90
N ASN A 176 20.68 -26.95 23.82
CA ASN A 176 19.26 -26.94 24.18
C ASN A 176 18.83 -25.62 24.82
N PHE A 177 19.65 -25.05 25.71
CA PHE A 177 19.36 -23.76 26.32
C PHE A 177 19.38 -22.62 25.28
N ALA A 178 20.36 -22.61 24.38
CA ALA A 178 20.43 -21.64 23.29
C ALA A 178 19.23 -21.74 22.34
N ALA A 179 18.83 -22.96 21.97
CA ALA A 179 17.64 -23.22 21.16
C ALA A 179 16.35 -22.73 21.84
N PHE A 180 16.20 -22.98 23.13
CA PHE A 180 15.07 -22.48 23.91
C PHE A 180 15.02 -20.94 23.94
N LEU A 181 16.16 -20.29 24.22
CA LEU A 181 16.24 -18.83 24.26
C LEU A 181 15.89 -18.22 22.89
N TYR A 182 16.39 -18.80 21.80
CA TYR A 182 16.08 -18.36 20.44
C TYR A 182 14.58 -18.45 20.14
N VAL A 183 13.94 -19.59 20.42
CA VAL A 183 12.50 -19.77 20.20
C VAL A 183 11.67 -18.83 21.08
N ALA A 184 12.09 -18.60 22.34
CA ALA A 184 11.43 -17.66 23.23
C ALA A 184 11.49 -16.22 22.67
N VAL A 185 12.66 -15.75 22.25
CA VAL A 185 12.82 -14.42 21.63
C VAL A 185 11.95 -14.29 20.38
N LEU A 186 11.92 -15.33 19.53
CA LEU A 186 11.10 -15.33 18.31
C LEU A 186 9.61 -15.27 18.61
N TYR A 187 9.13 -16.06 19.59
CA TYR A 187 7.73 -16.03 20.03
C TYR A 187 7.33 -14.68 20.63
N PHE A 188 8.10 -14.18 21.60
CA PHE A 188 7.79 -12.90 22.25
C PHE A 188 7.89 -11.72 21.29
N GLY A 189 8.82 -11.77 20.32
CA GLY A 189 8.91 -10.77 19.26
C GLY A 189 7.67 -10.71 18.38
N ILE A 190 7.18 -11.88 17.92
CA ILE A 190 5.94 -11.96 17.12
C ILE A 190 4.73 -11.49 17.94
N ALA A 191 4.61 -11.95 19.19
CA ALA A 191 3.49 -11.59 20.05
C ALA A 191 3.45 -10.07 20.34
N PHE A 192 4.60 -9.46 20.62
CA PHE A 192 4.71 -8.02 20.86
C PHE A 192 4.26 -7.20 19.65
N VAL A 193 4.70 -7.62 18.46
CA VAL A 193 4.29 -7.03 17.17
C VAL A 193 2.78 -7.12 16.96
N MET A 194 2.18 -8.30 17.19
CA MET A 194 0.74 -8.50 16.98
C MET A 194 -0.13 -7.63 17.90
N ILE A 195 0.34 -7.36 19.12
CA ILE A 195 -0.41 -6.54 20.10
C ILE A 195 -0.40 -5.05 19.71
N LEU A 196 0.67 -4.55 19.10
CA LEU A 196 0.80 -3.12 18.76
C LEU A 196 0.10 -2.72 17.45
N ASP A 197 -0.15 -3.65 16.53
CA ASP A 197 -0.63 -3.35 15.17
C ASP A 197 -2.14 -3.54 14.93
N HIS A 198 -2.95 -3.78 15.96
CA HIS A 198 -4.40 -3.99 15.79
C HIS A 198 -5.17 -2.67 15.56
N GLY A 199 -4.82 -1.95 14.49
CA GLY A 199 -5.59 -0.84 13.95
C GLY A 199 -6.72 -1.35 13.04
N LYS A 200 -7.83 -0.61 12.97
CA LYS A 200 -8.96 -0.89 12.07
C LYS A 200 -8.47 -1.08 10.63
N THR A 201 -8.90 -2.16 9.98
CA THR A 201 -8.68 -2.42 8.55
C THR A 201 -9.61 -1.53 7.73
N TYR A 202 -9.05 -0.70 6.87
CA TYR A 202 -9.79 0.06 5.87
C TYR A 202 -9.99 -0.83 4.65
N ALA A 203 -11.16 -0.76 4.03
CA ALA A 203 -11.38 -1.47 2.77
C ALA A 203 -10.53 -0.79 1.67
N PRO A 204 -9.99 -1.56 0.71
CA PRO A 204 -9.32 -0.99 -0.45
C PRO A 204 -10.25 -0.02 -1.20
N ILE A 205 -9.65 0.96 -1.86
CA ILE A 205 -10.40 1.87 -2.72
C ILE A 205 -10.89 1.09 -3.94
N GLN A 206 -12.19 1.12 -4.21
CA GLN A 206 -12.73 0.60 -5.46
C GLN A 206 -12.44 1.60 -6.57
N PHE A 207 -11.41 1.32 -7.35
CA PHE A 207 -11.10 2.12 -8.52
C PHE A 207 -11.97 1.74 -9.72
N PHE A 208 -12.14 2.69 -10.64
CA PHE A 208 -12.64 2.41 -11.98
C PHE A 208 -11.56 1.69 -12.80
N GLU A 209 -11.95 0.64 -13.53
CA GLU A 209 -11.06 -0.07 -14.45
C GLU A 209 -11.31 0.41 -15.89
N SER A 210 -10.27 0.96 -16.53
CA SER A 210 -10.34 1.25 -17.96
C SER A 210 -10.15 -0.04 -18.77
N GLU A 211 -10.97 -0.21 -19.81
CA GLU A 211 -10.83 -1.30 -20.78
C GLU A 211 -9.61 -1.11 -21.72
N THR A 212 -9.06 0.11 -21.78
CA THR A 212 -7.89 0.42 -22.60
C THR A 212 -6.62 0.15 -21.81
N PRO A 213 -5.71 -0.74 -22.24
CA PRO A 213 -4.49 -1.01 -21.48
C PRO A 213 -3.52 0.19 -21.50
N LEU A 214 -2.73 0.35 -20.42
CA LEU A 214 -1.60 1.28 -20.42
C LEU A 214 -0.55 0.92 -21.49
N PRO A 215 0.10 1.91 -22.11
CA PRO A 215 1.16 1.66 -23.09
C PRO A 215 2.35 0.97 -22.43
N LYS A 216 3.02 0.07 -23.16
CA LYS A 216 4.23 -0.61 -22.66
C LYS A 216 5.42 0.35 -22.49
N ALA A 217 5.46 1.40 -23.30
CA ALA A 217 6.50 2.42 -23.26
C ALA A 217 6.04 3.56 -22.33
N MET A 218 6.31 3.42 -21.04
CA MET A 218 6.12 4.49 -20.06
C MET A 218 7.46 5.01 -19.56
N THR A 219 7.60 6.34 -19.53
CA THR A 219 8.80 7.02 -19.03
C THR A 219 8.45 7.93 -17.84
N LEU A 220 9.42 8.15 -16.96
CA LEU A 220 9.27 8.97 -15.76
C LEU A 220 10.08 10.25 -15.93
N ASP A 221 9.42 11.42 -15.92
CA ASP A 221 10.05 12.74 -16.07
C ASP A 221 10.02 13.58 -14.78
N CYS A 222 9.59 12.99 -13.66
CA CYS A 222 9.60 13.62 -12.35
C CYS A 222 10.46 12.85 -11.34
N THR A 223 10.96 13.56 -10.33
CA THR A 223 11.69 12.94 -9.21
C THR A 223 10.70 12.45 -8.17
N LEU A 224 10.79 11.17 -7.79
CA LEU A 224 9.92 10.56 -6.79
C LEU A 224 10.56 10.57 -5.41
N ASP A 225 9.77 10.91 -4.39
CA ASP A 225 10.19 10.76 -3.00
C ASP A 225 10.25 9.27 -2.62
N ALA A 226 11.38 8.87 -2.04
CA ALA A 226 11.61 7.53 -1.55
C ALA A 226 11.06 7.30 -0.13
N SER A 227 10.81 8.38 0.63
CA SER A 227 10.36 8.30 2.02
C SER A 227 8.83 8.25 2.12
N GLY A 228 8.32 7.35 2.97
CA GLY A 228 6.91 7.37 3.34
C GLY A 228 6.57 8.59 4.19
N ALA A 229 5.35 9.12 4.06
CA ALA A 229 4.85 10.23 4.86
C ALA A 229 3.77 9.77 5.86
N LYS A 230 3.64 10.49 6.98
CA LYS A 230 2.43 10.43 7.80
C LYS A 230 1.41 11.40 7.25
N VAL A 231 0.21 10.90 6.99
CA VAL A 231 -0.90 11.68 6.49
C VAL A 231 -2.13 11.43 7.32
N LYS A 232 -2.96 12.47 7.43
CA LYS A 232 -4.27 12.34 8.07
C LYS A 232 -5.19 11.55 7.15
N LEU A 233 -6.01 10.71 7.76
CA LEU A 233 -7.19 10.12 7.14
C LEU A 233 -8.40 10.97 7.50
N TYR A 234 -9.34 11.05 6.57
CA TYR A 234 -10.55 11.82 6.78
C TYR A 234 -11.80 10.97 6.64
N GLY A 235 -12.84 11.39 7.35
CA GLY A 235 -14.15 10.75 7.34
C GLY A 235 -15.26 11.76 7.53
N PRO A 236 -16.52 11.29 7.54
CA PRO A 236 -17.68 12.15 7.72
C PRO A 236 -17.64 12.81 9.11
N SER A 237 -18.10 14.06 9.17
CA SER A 237 -18.22 14.80 10.42
C SER A 237 -19.11 14.07 11.44
N THR A 238 -18.74 14.14 12.71
CA THR A 238 -19.57 13.67 13.84
C THR A 238 -20.53 14.76 14.35
N GLN A 239 -20.44 15.98 13.80
CA GLN A 239 -21.35 17.07 14.15
C GLN A 239 -22.77 16.72 13.72
N THR A 240 -23.77 17.16 14.50
CA THR A 240 -25.16 16.94 14.11
C THR A 240 -25.50 17.75 12.86
N ILE A 241 -26.31 17.16 11.98
CA ILE A 241 -26.75 17.83 10.74
C ILE A 241 -27.49 19.14 11.06
N TYR A 242 -28.26 19.18 12.16
CA TYR A 242 -28.95 20.38 12.60
C TYR A 242 -27.99 21.54 12.93
N GLU A 243 -26.95 21.29 13.73
CA GLU A 243 -25.96 22.32 14.07
C GLU A 243 -25.24 22.84 12.82
N ARG A 244 -24.94 21.94 11.88
CA ARG A 244 -24.32 22.33 10.62
C ARG A 244 -25.26 23.14 9.74
N ALA A 245 -26.51 22.70 9.61
CA ALA A 245 -27.56 23.42 8.88
C ALA A 245 -27.70 24.85 9.39
N TYR A 246 -27.74 25.00 10.71
CA TYR A 246 -27.83 26.30 11.37
C TYR A 246 -26.63 27.19 11.08
N ALA A 247 -25.40 26.65 11.14
CA ALA A 247 -24.19 27.41 10.83
C ALA A 247 -24.16 27.90 9.37
N ILE A 248 -24.58 27.06 8.42
CA ILE A 248 -24.66 27.44 6.99
C ILE A 248 -25.73 28.50 6.78
N ALA A 249 -26.94 28.32 7.35
CA ALA A 249 -28.02 29.29 7.24
C ALA A 249 -27.59 30.66 7.79
N LEU A 250 -26.96 30.68 8.96
CA LEU A 250 -26.45 31.91 9.58
C LEU A 250 -25.40 32.60 8.69
N ALA A 251 -24.45 31.84 8.14
CA ALA A 251 -23.44 32.38 7.23
C ALA A 251 -24.07 32.95 5.93
N LEU A 252 -25.17 32.35 5.48
CA LEU A 252 -25.93 32.80 4.30
C LEU A 252 -26.95 33.91 4.62
N GLY A 253 -27.15 34.27 5.89
CA GLY A 253 -28.09 35.30 6.32
C GLY A 253 -29.56 34.85 6.33
N ILE A 254 -29.81 33.55 6.44
CA ILE A 254 -31.15 32.96 6.51
C ILE A 254 -31.52 32.82 8.00
N GLU A 255 -32.26 33.80 8.52
CA GLU A 255 -32.78 33.80 9.89
C GLU A 255 -34.21 33.24 9.93
N ALA A 256 -34.34 31.92 9.79
CA ALA A 256 -35.63 31.23 9.82
C ALA A 256 -35.55 29.94 10.65
N PRO A 257 -36.65 29.50 11.29
CA PRO A 257 -36.69 28.20 11.95
C PRO A 257 -36.59 27.06 10.92
N PHE A 258 -35.96 25.95 11.32
CA PHE A 258 -35.87 24.76 10.49
C PHE A 258 -37.14 23.91 10.58
N ALA A 259 -37.73 23.61 9.43
CA ALA A 259 -38.71 22.54 9.29
C ALA A 259 -37.98 21.24 8.91
N VAL A 260 -38.41 20.11 9.49
CA VAL A 260 -37.86 18.78 9.19
C VAL A 260 -38.94 17.94 8.51
N ASN A 261 -38.63 17.42 7.32
CA ASN A 261 -39.49 16.49 6.59
C ASN A 261 -38.62 15.41 5.94
N ASP A 262 -38.96 14.14 6.14
CA ASP A 262 -38.27 12.99 5.52
C ASP A 262 -36.72 13.08 5.56
N SER A 263 -36.14 13.41 6.72
CA SER A 263 -34.68 13.51 6.90
C SER A 263 -34.01 14.67 6.13
N VAL A 264 -34.83 15.67 5.77
CA VAL A 264 -34.40 16.92 5.12
C VAL A 264 -34.75 18.10 6.03
N TYR A 265 -33.76 18.93 6.31
CA TYR A 265 -33.88 20.15 7.09
C TYR A 265 -33.98 21.33 6.13
N THR A 266 -35.03 22.14 6.27
CA THR A 266 -35.26 23.31 5.42
C THR A 266 -35.44 24.56 6.25
N ALA A 267 -34.70 25.62 5.93
CA ALA A 267 -34.91 26.96 6.45
C ALA A 267 -35.19 27.90 5.26
N GLU A 268 -36.28 28.65 5.34
CA GLU A 268 -36.77 29.49 4.24
C GLU A 268 -37.22 30.85 4.75
N THR A 269 -36.85 31.89 4.01
CA THR A 269 -37.31 33.28 4.16
C THR A 269 -38.00 33.70 2.86
N GLU A 270 -38.54 34.91 2.80
CA GLU A 270 -39.13 35.44 1.56
C GLU A 270 -38.13 35.52 0.39
N THR A 271 -36.82 35.58 0.68
CA THR A 271 -35.78 35.85 -0.34
C THR A 271 -34.88 34.67 -0.64
N ALA A 272 -34.78 33.70 0.27
CA ALA A 272 -33.82 32.60 0.14
C ALA A 272 -34.24 31.35 0.91
N ARG A 273 -33.77 30.20 0.43
CA ARG A 273 -34.00 28.88 1.02
C ARG A 273 -32.69 28.10 1.13
N LEU A 274 -32.51 27.42 2.26
CA LEU A 274 -31.49 26.39 2.47
C LEU A 274 -32.17 25.05 2.72
N THR A 275 -31.72 24.02 2.01
CA THR A 275 -32.13 22.64 2.20
C THR A 275 -30.90 21.76 2.43
N ILE A 276 -30.91 20.92 3.47
CA ILE A 276 -29.81 20.00 3.79
C ILE A 276 -30.36 18.61 4.16
N THR A 277 -29.71 17.57 3.64
CA THR A 277 -30.06 16.17 3.88
C THR A 277 -29.26 15.57 5.03
N GLU A 278 -29.68 14.41 5.54
CA GLU A 278 -28.89 13.66 6.52
C GLU A 278 -27.50 13.22 6.03
N SER A 279 -27.29 13.11 4.71
CA SER A 279 -25.96 12.86 4.13
C SER A 279 -25.00 14.06 4.22
N GLY A 280 -25.51 15.23 4.64
CA GLY A 280 -24.76 16.49 4.69
C GLY A 280 -24.73 17.25 3.37
N SER A 281 -25.33 16.71 2.30
CA SER A 281 -25.51 17.40 1.03
C SER A 281 -26.50 18.56 1.20
N TRP A 282 -26.26 19.71 0.57
CA TRP A 282 -27.11 20.88 0.74
C TRP A 282 -27.22 21.76 -0.50
N ILE A 283 -28.33 22.51 -0.55
CA ILE A 283 -28.67 23.42 -1.62
C ILE A 283 -29.09 24.75 -1.01
N TYR A 284 -28.48 25.83 -1.49
CA TYR A 284 -28.97 27.19 -1.31
C TYR A 284 -29.65 27.65 -2.59
N ASP A 285 -30.85 28.22 -2.47
CA ASP A 285 -31.58 28.88 -3.55
C ASP A 285 -31.90 30.33 -3.14
N LEU A 286 -31.57 31.29 -4.01
CA LEU A 286 -32.14 32.62 -3.96
C LEU A 286 -33.52 32.58 -4.65
N LEU A 287 -34.58 32.95 -3.94
CA LEU A 287 -35.97 32.87 -4.40
C LEU A 287 -36.43 34.15 -5.12
N SER A 288 -35.81 35.28 -4.79
CA SER A 288 -36.00 36.53 -5.51
C SER A 288 -35.24 36.51 -6.83
N GLU A 289 -35.88 36.88 -7.94
CA GLU A 289 -35.17 37.09 -9.20
C GLU A 289 -34.10 38.19 -9.02
N PRO A 290 -32.86 37.98 -9.51
CA PRO A 290 -31.87 39.04 -9.54
C PRO A 290 -32.41 40.19 -10.39
N ALA A 291 -32.21 41.42 -9.92
CA ALA A 291 -32.63 42.60 -10.66
C ALA A 291 -32.02 42.59 -12.08
N ALA A 292 -32.73 43.16 -13.05
CA ALA A 292 -32.20 43.34 -14.40
C ALA A 292 -30.89 44.14 -14.31
N GLY A 293 -29.78 43.49 -14.65
CA GLY A 293 -28.44 43.98 -14.37
C GLY A 293 -27.46 43.59 -15.45
N ARG A 294 -26.19 43.96 -15.26
CA ARG A 294 -25.13 43.62 -16.22
C ARG A 294 -24.84 42.13 -16.13
N LEU A 295 -24.83 41.43 -17.27
CA LEU A 295 -24.38 40.04 -17.31
C LEU A 295 -22.90 39.96 -16.86
N PRO A 296 -22.57 39.07 -15.92
CA PRO A 296 -21.18 38.90 -15.50
C PRO A 296 -20.35 38.38 -16.66
N THR A 297 -19.06 38.71 -16.68
CA THR A 297 -18.11 37.95 -17.50
C THR A 297 -17.77 36.63 -16.80
N GLU A 298 -17.21 35.67 -17.52
CA GLU A 298 -16.73 34.41 -16.93
C GLU A 298 -15.75 34.66 -15.75
N VAL A 299 -14.81 35.58 -15.93
CA VAL A 299 -13.82 35.96 -14.91
C VAL A 299 -14.50 36.60 -13.69
N ASP A 300 -15.47 37.48 -13.91
CA ASP A 300 -16.20 38.11 -12.80
C ASP A 300 -17.06 37.10 -12.03
N ALA A 301 -17.66 36.13 -12.74
CA ALA A 301 -18.44 35.06 -12.13
C ALA A 301 -17.55 34.15 -11.27
N ILE A 302 -16.40 33.70 -11.78
CA ILE A 302 -15.44 32.89 -11.03
C ILE A 302 -14.97 33.67 -9.79
N ARG A 303 -14.57 34.94 -9.94
CA ARG A 303 -14.14 35.78 -8.82
C ARG A 303 -15.21 35.89 -7.74
N ALA A 304 -16.47 36.12 -8.12
CA ALA A 304 -17.57 36.23 -7.17
C ALA A 304 -17.78 34.95 -6.35
N VAL A 305 -17.55 33.77 -6.96
CA VAL A 305 -17.59 32.49 -6.25
C VAL A 305 -16.47 32.40 -5.21
N PHE A 306 -15.21 32.61 -5.62
CA PHE A 306 -14.08 32.53 -4.68
C PHE A 306 -14.20 33.56 -3.54
N ASP A 307 -14.58 34.81 -3.84
CA ASP A 307 -14.82 35.86 -2.85
C ASP A 307 -15.89 35.45 -1.81
N LEU A 308 -16.95 34.74 -2.24
CA LEU A 308 -18.00 34.28 -1.31
C LEU A 308 -17.43 33.26 -0.32
N PHE A 309 -16.72 32.25 -0.81
CA PHE A 309 -16.20 31.15 0.01
C PHE A 309 -14.98 31.57 0.85
N GLU A 310 -14.25 32.60 0.46
CA GLU A 310 -13.22 33.21 1.29
C GLU A 310 -13.81 34.03 2.44
N ARG A 311 -14.91 34.77 2.19
CA ARG A 311 -15.57 35.60 3.21
C ARG A 311 -16.46 34.80 4.18
N LYS A 312 -17.04 33.70 3.71
CA LYS A 312 -18.03 32.92 4.46
C LYS A 312 -17.51 31.50 4.71
N THR A 313 -17.53 31.06 5.96
CA THR A 313 -17.14 29.70 6.37
C THR A 313 -18.21 28.66 6.02
N LEU A 314 -18.45 28.44 4.72
CA LEU A 314 -19.48 27.53 4.21
C LEU A 314 -18.97 26.09 4.10
N LEU A 315 -17.66 25.87 3.99
CA LEU A 315 -17.04 24.57 3.78
C LEU A 315 -16.06 24.24 4.92
N THR A 316 -15.87 22.95 5.17
CA THR A 316 -14.82 22.41 6.06
C THR A 316 -13.53 22.08 5.31
N VAL A 317 -13.57 22.20 4.00
CA VAL A 317 -12.49 21.94 3.03
C VAL A 317 -12.23 23.22 2.23
N SER A 318 -11.07 23.35 1.61
CA SER A 318 -10.74 24.49 0.74
C SER A 318 -11.25 24.25 -0.69
N LEU A 319 -11.55 25.32 -1.41
CA LEU A 319 -11.69 25.23 -2.87
C LEU A 319 -10.34 24.90 -3.50
N ASP A 320 -10.33 24.07 -4.54
CA ASP A 320 -9.12 23.64 -5.25
C ASP A 320 -9.02 24.30 -6.62
N SER A 321 -9.86 23.87 -7.57
CA SER A 321 -9.83 24.38 -8.94
C SER A 321 -11.23 24.44 -9.57
N VAL A 322 -11.37 25.26 -10.62
CA VAL A 322 -12.56 25.29 -11.47
C VAL A 322 -12.45 24.15 -12.47
N THR A 323 -13.39 23.22 -12.43
CA THR A 323 -13.40 22.02 -13.28
C THR A 323 -14.18 22.23 -14.56
N ASP A 324 -15.22 23.07 -14.54
CA ASP A 324 -16.02 23.42 -15.72
C ASP A 324 -16.76 24.75 -15.51
N VAL A 325 -17.07 25.43 -16.61
CA VAL A 325 -17.86 26.66 -16.63
C VAL A 325 -18.92 26.56 -17.72
N VAL A 326 -20.19 26.48 -17.32
CA VAL A 326 -21.30 26.26 -18.24
C VAL A 326 -22.12 27.55 -18.40
N PRO A 327 -22.16 28.16 -19.59
CA PRO A 327 -23.05 29.27 -19.88
C PRO A 327 -24.52 28.86 -19.75
N ARG A 328 -25.33 29.71 -19.10
CA ARG A 328 -26.75 29.48 -18.89
C ARG A 328 -27.58 30.46 -19.69
N HIS A 329 -28.67 29.95 -20.24
CA HIS A 329 -29.64 30.70 -21.02
C HIS A 329 -31.03 30.55 -20.40
N ASP A 330 -31.88 31.55 -20.55
CA ASP A 330 -33.30 31.46 -20.18
C ASP A 330 -34.11 30.65 -21.20
N ALA A 331 -35.43 30.56 -20.98
CA ALA A 331 -36.35 29.84 -21.87
C ALA A 331 -36.42 30.45 -23.29
N SER A 332 -36.00 31.70 -23.48
CA SER A 332 -35.92 32.39 -24.77
C SER A 332 -34.55 32.23 -25.46
N ASN A 333 -33.66 31.42 -24.86
CA ASN A 333 -32.27 31.24 -25.27
C ASN A 333 -31.41 32.52 -25.14
N SER A 334 -31.79 33.43 -24.26
CA SER A 334 -30.99 34.63 -23.94
C SER A 334 -30.00 34.33 -22.80
N PRO A 335 -28.75 34.82 -22.84
CA PRO A 335 -27.76 34.53 -21.81
C PRO A 335 -28.15 35.15 -20.47
N VAL A 336 -28.04 34.38 -19.39
CA VAL A 336 -28.40 34.81 -18.02
C VAL A 336 -27.27 34.69 -16.99
N GLY A 337 -26.16 34.06 -17.36
CA GLY A 337 -24.98 33.92 -16.51
C GLY A 337 -24.31 32.56 -16.66
N TYR A 338 -23.72 32.06 -15.59
CA TYR A 338 -22.89 30.84 -15.61
C TYR A 338 -23.21 29.91 -14.44
N ASP A 339 -23.04 28.61 -14.66
CA ASP A 339 -22.89 27.62 -13.60
C ASP A 339 -21.42 27.21 -13.54
N ILE A 340 -20.78 27.46 -12.39
CA ILE A 340 -19.36 27.19 -12.14
C ILE A 340 -19.25 25.88 -11.37
N TYR A 341 -18.48 24.93 -11.89
CA TYR A 341 -18.18 23.65 -11.26
C TYR A 341 -16.79 23.74 -10.63
N LEU A 342 -16.69 23.37 -9.36
CA LEU A 342 -15.44 23.43 -8.60
C LEU A 342 -15.16 22.09 -7.93
N SER A 343 -13.86 21.76 -7.85
CA SER A 343 -13.33 20.73 -6.97
C SER A 343 -12.96 21.32 -5.60
N THR A 344 -12.78 20.45 -4.61
CA THR A 344 -12.30 20.82 -3.28
C THR A 344 -11.03 20.09 -2.90
N ALA A 345 -10.33 20.60 -1.88
CA ALA A 345 -9.09 20.06 -1.36
C ALA A 345 -9.08 20.02 0.17
N ILE A 346 -8.33 19.07 0.71
CA ILE A 346 -8.07 18.92 2.15
C ILE A 346 -6.59 19.20 2.38
N ASP A 347 -6.27 20.17 3.24
CA ASP A 347 -4.89 20.59 3.54
C ASP A 347 -4.08 20.86 2.23
N GLY A 348 -4.74 21.43 1.21
CA GLY A 348 -4.15 21.71 -0.11
C GLY A 348 -3.95 20.49 -1.01
N LYS A 349 -4.55 19.34 -0.68
CA LYS A 349 -4.53 18.12 -1.50
C LYS A 349 -5.91 17.88 -2.12
N PRO A 350 -6.02 17.70 -3.44
CA PRO A 350 -7.31 17.61 -4.11
C PRO A 350 -8.10 16.38 -3.69
N ILE A 351 -9.42 16.50 -3.68
CA ILE A 351 -10.35 15.37 -3.51
C ILE A 351 -10.83 14.91 -4.89
N ILE A 352 -10.56 13.65 -5.22
CA ILE A 352 -10.90 13.04 -6.51
C ILE A 352 -12.22 12.28 -6.39
N GLY A 353 -13.06 12.41 -7.42
CA GLY A 353 -14.26 11.58 -7.62
C GLY A 353 -15.47 11.92 -6.76
N SER A 354 -15.33 12.78 -5.75
CA SER A 354 -16.46 13.16 -4.87
C SER A 354 -16.21 14.50 -4.19
N SER A 355 -16.36 15.59 -4.95
CA SER A 355 -16.37 16.97 -4.43
C SER A 355 -16.85 17.94 -5.51
N THR A 356 -18.04 17.71 -6.05
CA THR A 356 -18.62 18.65 -7.01
C THR A 356 -19.37 19.74 -6.23
N LEU A 357 -18.79 20.93 -6.19
CA LEU A 357 -19.51 22.14 -5.79
C LEU A 357 -19.99 22.83 -7.07
N VAL A 358 -21.28 23.15 -7.17
CA VAL A 358 -21.82 23.89 -8.31
C VAL A 358 -22.42 25.20 -7.84
N VAL A 359 -21.96 26.31 -8.39
CA VAL A 359 -22.39 27.65 -8.02
C VAL A 359 -22.94 28.37 -9.23
N SER A 360 -24.20 28.80 -9.15
CA SER A 360 -24.86 29.55 -10.20
C SER A 360 -24.71 31.05 -9.95
N VAL A 361 -24.13 31.75 -10.92
CA VAL A 361 -23.94 33.20 -10.91
C VAL A 361 -24.80 33.83 -12.01
N ARG A 362 -25.53 34.90 -11.69
CA ARG A 362 -26.41 35.63 -12.61
C ARG A 362 -26.01 37.11 -12.68
N ALA A 363 -26.89 37.94 -13.23
CA ALA A 363 -26.67 39.38 -13.38
C ALA A 363 -26.08 40.05 -12.13
N ASP A 364 -25.18 41.01 -12.37
CA ASP A 364 -24.39 41.74 -11.37
C ASP A 364 -23.54 40.83 -10.47
N SER A 365 -23.10 39.68 -11.01
CA SER A 365 -22.34 38.66 -10.29
C SER A 365 -23.04 38.09 -9.05
N THR A 366 -24.38 38.09 -9.07
CA THR A 366 -25.20 37.61 -7.95
C THR A 366 -25.19 36.08 -7.88
N ILE A 367 -24.91 35.53 -6.70
CA ILE A 367 -24.97 34.09 -6.44
C ILE A 367 -26.42 33.69 -6.19
N THR A 368 -27.02 32.93 -7.12
CA THR A 368 -28.45 32.55 -7.03
C THR A 368 -28.66 31.12 -6.57
N LYS A 369 -27.64 30.26 -6.70
CA LYS A 369 -27.75 28.86 -6.29
C LYS A 369 -26.39 28.29 -5.91
N ILE A 370 -26.34 27.51 -4.84
CA ILE A 370 -25.16 26.72 -4.46
C ILE A 370 -25.63 25.29 -4.26
N ARG A 371 -24.93 24.32 -4.84
CA ARG A 371 -25.20 22.89 -4.68
C ARG A 371 -23.93 22.20 -4.23
N ARG A 372 -23.98 21.61 -3.03
CA ARG A 372 -22.93 20.74 -2.50
C ARG A 372 -23.48 19.34 -2.34
N TYR A 373 -22.82 18.36 -2.96
CA TYR A 373 -23.32 16.99 -3.00
C TYR A 373 -22.74 16.09 -1.90
N ASP A 374 -21.79 16.56 -1.11
CA ASP A 374 -21.15 15.83 -0.01
C ASP A 374 -21.30 16.56 1.34
N GLY A 375 -21.15 15.78 2.42
CA GLY A 375 -21.09 16.28 3.78
C GLY A 375 -19.72 16.84 4.17
N ASP A 376 -19.62 17.33 5.39
CA ASP A 376 -18.34 17.81 5.92
C ASP A 376 -17.37 16.69 6.25
N VAL A 377 -16.09 17.04 6.14
CA VAL A 377 -14.97 16.12 6.23
C VAL A 377 -14.12 16.52 7.43
N ILE A 378 -13.81 15.55 8.30
CA ILE A 378 -12.96 15.76 9.49
C ILE A 378 -11.82 14.75 9.54
N SER A 379 -10.71 15.14 10.16
CA SER A 379 -9.58 14.23 10.42
C SER A 379 -9.96 13.20 11.48
N ILE A 380 -9.78 11.91 11.18
CA ILE A 380 -10.18 10.80 12.05
C ILE A 380 -9.00 9.98 12.59
N ALA A 381 -7.89 9.98 11.85
CA ALA A 381 -6.69 9.22 12.21
C ALA A 381 -5.48 9.79 11.47
N GLU A 382 -4.29 9.39 11.88
CA GLU A 382 -3.05 9.62 11.15
C GLU A 382 -2.44 8.25 10.82
N LYS A 383 -2.03 8.07 9.57
CA LYS A 383 -1.47 6.82 9.07
C LYS A 383 -0.23 7.09 8.23
N GLN A 384 0.71 6.16 8.32
CA GLN A 384 1.86 6.12 7.45
C GLN A 384 1.43 5.56 6.09
N ILE A 385 1.72 6.30 5.02
CA ILE A 385 1.48 5.86 3.63
C ILE A 385 2.76 5.39 2.98
N ILE A 386 2.62 4.60 1.92
CA ILE A 386 3.74 4.20 1.06
C ILE A 386 4.36 5.44 0.38
N SER A 387 5.64 5.37 0.03
CA SER A 387 6.33 6.44 -0.71
C SER A 387 5.90 6.50 -2.18
N GLN A 388 6.24 7.60 -2.86
CA GLN A 388 5.98 7.75 -4.30
C GLN A 388 6.72 6.69 -5.13
N GLN A 389 7.96 6.36 -4.74
CA GLN A 389 8.74 5.30 -5.37
C GLN A 389 8.02 3.94 -5.27
N ARG A 390 7.46 3.63 -4.09
CA ARG A 390 6.74 2.37 -3.88
C ARG A 390 5.41 2.34 -4.64
N ALA A 391 4.73 3.47 -4.74
CA ALA A 391 3.53 3.60 -5.57
C ALA A 391 3.85 3.37 -7.05
N TYR A 392 5.00 3.86 -7.52
CA TYR A 392 5.47 3.61 -8.89
C TYR A 392 5.79 2.13 -9.14
N GLU A 393 6.39 1.43 -8.17
CA GLU A 393 6.58 -0.04 -8.27
C GLU A 393 5.25 -0.79 -8.35
N LYS A 394 4.24 -0.37 -7.59
CA LYS A 394 2.87 -0.93 -7.69
C LYS A 394 2.27 -0.72 -9.07
N LEU A 395 2.38 0.50 -9.60
CA LEU A 395 1.97 0.84 -10.97
C LEU A 395 2.63 -0.10 -11.99
N GLN A 396 3.95 -0.32 -11.90
CA GLN A 396 4.67 -1.22 -12.80
C GLN A 396 4.19 -2.68 -12.72
N SER A 397 3.68 -3.11 -11.56
CA SER A 397 3.09 -4.43 -11.36
C SER A 397 1.63 -4.56 -11.83
N GLY A 398 1.02 -3.45 -12.27
CA GLY A 398 -0.39 -3.39 -12.68
C GLY A 398 -1.38 -3.17 -11.53
N ASP A 399 -0.92 -2.94 -10.30
CA ASP A 399 -1.76 -2.65 -9.13
C ASP A 399 -2.11 -1.14 -9.08
N CYS A 400 -2.87 -0.69 -10.07
CA CYS A 400 -3.25 0.72 -10.24
C CYS A 400 -4.55 0.86 -11.05
N ALA A 401 -5.09 2.06 -11.08
CA ALA A 401 -6.21 2.44 -11.94
C ALA A 401 -5.91 3.73 -12.69
N TYR A 402 -6.61 4.03 -13.77
CA TYR A 402 -6.24 5.16 -14.63
C TYR A 402 -7.37 5.62 -15.55
N THR A 403 -7.26 6.85 -16.05
CA THR A 403 -8.26 7.52 -16.92
C THR A 403 -7.88 7.57 -18.40
N LEU A 404 -7.02 6.67 -18.85
CA LEU A 404 -6.72 6.54 -20.28
C LEU A 404 -7.86 5.77 -20.98
N PHE A 405 -8.60 6.45 -21.86
CA PHE A 405 -9.75 5.89 -22.59
C PHE A 405 -9.48 5.69 -24.09
N THR A 406 -8.26 5.94 -24.54
CA THR A 406 -7.88 5.83 -25.95
C THR A 406 -6.51 5.16 -26.06
N PRO A 407 -6.34 4.17 -26.95
CA PRO A 407 -5.05 3.48 -27.12
C PRO A 407 -3.89 4.45 -27.37
N ALA A 408 -2.79 4.22 -26.65
CA ALA A 408 -1.59 5.03 -26.72
C ALA A 408 -0.38 4.15 -27.07
N VAL A 409 0.58 4.75 -27.79
CA VAL A 409 1.84 4.09 -28.15
C VAL A 409 2.86 4.24 -27.01
N SER A 410 2.87 5.40 -26.36
CA SER A 410 3.75 5.73 -25.24
C SER A 410 3.08 6.72 -24.28
N ALA A 411 3.58 6.79 -23.05
CA ALA A 411 3.21 7.83 -22.11
C ALA A 411 4.40 8.31 -21.26
N THR A 412 4.33 9.55 -20.81
CA THR A 412 5.28 10.16 -19.88
C THR A 412 4.55 10.47 -18.58
N ILE A 413 5.16 10.15 -17.45
CA ILE A 413 4.69 10.53 -16.11
C ILE A 413 5.36 11.86 -15.76
N ASP A 414 4.56 12.91 -15.76
CA ASP A 414 5.02 14.29 -15.67
C ASP A 414 5.08 14.78 -14.20
N ASN A 415 4.23 14.23 -13.33
CA ASN A 415 4.16 14.62 -11.93
C ASN A 415 3.62 13.49 -11.05
N CYS A 416 3.97 13.50 -9.77
CA CYS A 416 3.39 12.64 -8.74
C CYS A 416 2.99 13.47 -7.51
N TYR A 417 1.72 13.42 -7.12
CA TYR A 417 1.22 14.15 -5.95
C TYR A 417 0.21 13.35 -5.14
N LEU A 418 0.04 13.76 -3.88
CA LEU A 418 -0.94 13.17 -2.97
C LEU A 418 -2.31 13.80 -3.19
N ALA A 419 -3.33 12.96 -3.28
CA ALA A 419 -4.73 13.34 -3.30
C ALA A 419 -5.53 12.47 -2.33
N TYR A 420 -6.81 12.80 -2.16
CA TYR A 420 -7.76 12.00 -1.41
C TYR A 420 -8.87 11.49 -2.32
N MET A 421 -9.28 10.24 -2.16
CA MET A 421 -10.40 9.67 -2.93
C MET A 421 -11.44 9.11 -1.98
N ALA A 422 -12.72 9.36 -2.28
CA ALA A 422 -13.81 8.81 -1.50
C ALA A 422 -13.90 7.29 -1.68
N ASN A 423 -13.80 6.56 -0.58
CA ASN A 423 -14.11 5.14 -0.51
C ASN A 423 -15.62 4.97 -0.32
N SER A 424 -16.33 4.70 -1.42
CA SER A 424 -17.78 4.53 -1.47
C SER A 424 -18.32 3.45 -0.53
N SER A 425 -17.50 2.48 -0.14
CA SER A 425 -17.92 1.38 0.74
C SER A 425 -17.97 1.76 2.23
N GLN A 426 -17.19 2.76 2.66
CA GLN A 426 -17.04 3.13 4.07
C GLN A 426 -17.24 4.63 4.35
N GLY A 427 -17.34 5.46 3.31
CA GLY A 427 -17.48 6.92 3.44
C GLY A 427 -16.21 7.65 3.88
N TYR A 428 -15.06 6.97 3.88
CA TYR A 428 -13.76 7.57 4.21
C TYR A 428 -13.12 8.20 2.97
N TYR A 429 -12.33 9.25 3.19
CA TYR A 429 -11.44 9.81 2.18
C TYR A 429 -10.04 9.26 2.43
N LEU A 430 -9.60 8.37 1.55
CA LEU A 430 -8.34 7.66 1.68
C LEU A 430 -7.27 8.31 0.79
N PRO A 431 -6.01 8.36 1.25
CA PRO A 431 -4.91 8.94 0.49
C PRO A 431 -4.57 8.08 -0.73
N VAL A 432 -4.33 8.75 -1.85
CA VAL A 432 -4.00 8.13 -3.15
C VAL A 432 -2.85 8.91 -3.76
N TRP A 433 -1.88 8.19 -4.32
CA TRP A 433 -0.86 8.78 -5.17
C TRP A 433 -1.41 8.91 -6.59
N VAL A 434 -1.35 10.13 -7.11
CA VAL A 434 -1.77 10.47 -8.47
C VAL A 434 -0.53 10.71 -9.30
N PHE A 435 -0.41 9.98 -10.41
CA PHE A 435 0.60 10.21 -11.42
C PHE A 435 -0.08 10.87 -12.62
N SER A 436 0.18 12.15 -12.83
CA SER A 436 -0.31 12.86 -14.01
C SER A 436 0.58 12.55 -15.20
N CYS A 437 -0.05 12.20 -16.31
CA CYS A 437 0.61 11.62 -17.45
C CYS A 437 0.17 12.28 -18.76
N THR A 438 1.10 12.34 -19.71
CA THR A 438 0.84 12.72 -21.10
C THR A 438 1.07 11.51 -22.00
N ALA A 439 -0.01 11.02 -22.62
CA ALA A 439 0.03 9.93 -23.61
C ALA A 439 0.26 10.49 -25.03
N THR A 440 0.98 9.73 -25.84
CA THR A 440 1.02 9.88 -27.30
C THR A 440 0.13 8.80 -27.92
N LEU A 441 -0.95 9.22 -28.58
CA LEU A 441 -1.95 8.35 -29.19
C LEU A 441 -1.44 7.74 -30.50
N GLU A 442 -2.12 6.72 -31.00
CA GLU A 442 -1.76 6.03 -32.25
C GLU A 442 -1.79 6.93 -33.49
N ASP A 443 -2.59 8.00 -33.46
CA ASP A 443 -2.67 9.01 -34.52
C ASP A 443 -1.59 10.10 -34.41
N GLY A 444 -0.72 10.02 -33.40
CA GLY A 444 0.34 10.98 -33.12
C GLY A 444 -0.08 12.22 -32.33
N THR A 445 -1.36 12.32 -31.94
CA THR A 445 -1.83 13.39 -31.04
C THR A 445 -1.50 13.06 -29.58
N THR A 446 -1.63 14.05 -28.70
CA THR A 446 -1.35 13.89 -27.25
C THR A 446 -2.63 13.98 -26.42
N ALA A 447 -2.71 13.17 -25.37
CA ALA A 447 -3.82 13.20 -24.41
C ALA A 447 -3.31 13.17 -22.97
N ALA A 448 -3.88 13.99 -22.10
CA ALA A 448 -3.61 13.95 -20.66
C ALA A 448 -4.47 12.88 -20.00
N PHE A 449 -3.90 12.15 -19.04
CA PHE A 449 -4.61 11.20 -18.20
C PHE A 449 -3.91 11.06 -16.84
N ASP A 450 -4.61 10.50 -15.86
CA ASP A 450 -4.07 10.28 -14.52
C ASP A 450 -4.06 8.79 -14.20
N ILE A 451 -3.06 8.37 -13.42
CA ILE A 451 -2.97 7.03 -12.82
C ILE A 451 -3.06 7.17 -11.30
N TYR A 452 -3.91 6.36 -10.68
CA TYR A 452 -4.19 6.32 -9.27
C TYR A 452 -3.61 5.05 -8.65
N VAL A 453 -2.88 5.22 -7.56
CA VAL A 453 -2.36 4.12 -6.75
C VAL A 453 -2.73 4.36 -5.30
N GLU A 454 -3.39 3.39 -4.66
CA GLU A 454 -3.73 3.48 -3.24
C GLU A 454 -2.46 3.70 -2.41
N ALA A 455 -2.44 4.77 -1.61
CA ALA A 455 -1.28 5.12 -0.78
C ALA A 455 -1.28 4.35 0.56
N MET A 456 -2.44 3.80 0.92
CA MET A 456 -2.61 2.89 2.05
C MET A 456 -2.01 1.51 1.73
N ARG A 457 -1.59 0.79 2.79
CA ARG A 457 -0.88 -0.49 2.68
C ARG A 457 -1.78 -1.68 2.35
#